data_AF-A0A931PDE4-F1
#
_entry.id   AF-A0A931PDE4-F1
#
_cell.length_a   1.000
_cell.length_b   1.000
_cell.length_c   1.000
_cell.angle_alpha   90.00
_cell.angle_beta   90.00
_cell.angle_gamma   90.00
#
_symmetry.space_group_name_H-M   'P 1'
#
loop_
_entity.id
_entity.type
_entity.pdbx_description
1 polymer ?
#
loop_
_entity_poly.entity_id
_entity_poly.type
_entity_poly.pdbx_seq_one_letter_code
_entity_poly.pdbx_strand_id
1 'polypeptide(L)'
;MKTIISYTLLGSLAVTIFIACQKKSDLASQASPVTTFHVYLTDHPTPVFDSVFIDLQGLEVRLSDDSLGNDGWQALTIHPGVYNILNFRNGLDTLFATGNIPGNHITKLRLTLGTQNSVMKDGNSFPLRINDHDRQVVVNIGTDNFDQLSQDQILFWLDFDAAQSIRVDNSGPGNNNGFVLKAHLNVFGKSRSGSIEGRILPQAADPVVTAMSATDTASAIPDRHEGEFKIMGLPAGVYTIFVDGNNGYGDTTIHNVIVRKGEDTHLGLISLH
;
A
#
# COMPACT_ATOMS: atom_id res chain seq x y z
N MET A 1 61.81 65.46 -40.65
CA MET A 1 62.09 64.32 -39.75
C MET A 1 61.40 64.57 -38.41
N LYS A 2 60.74 63.54 -37.88
CA LYS A 2 60.30 63.35 -36.47
C LYS A 2 59.02 64.06 -36.00
N THR A 3 57.92 63.39 -36.32
CA THR A 3 56.78 62.96 -35.48
C THR A 3 56.52 63.60 -34.09
N ILE A 4 55.25 64.00 -33.95
CA ILE A 4 54.46 64.32 -32.75
C ILE A 4 54.04 63.04 -32.02
N ILE A 5 54.05 63.01 -30.68
CA ILE A 5 53.19 62.11 -29.87
C ILE A 5 52.76 62.82 -28.55
N SER A 6 51.45 63.09 -28.44
CA SER A 6 50.67 63.23 -27.18
C SER A 6 50.05 61.87 -26.82
N TYR A 7 49.61 61.64 -25.56
CA TYR A 7 48.40 60.87 -25.13
C TYR A 7 48.44 60.74 -23.58
N THR A 8 47.62 61.47 -22.79
CA THR A 8 46.23 61.23 -22.33
C THR A 8 45.98 59.97 -21.48
N LEU A 9 45.41 60.25 -20.31
CA LEU A 9 45.03 59.42 -19.15
C LEU A 9 44.01 58.32 -19.49
N LEU A 10 44.26 57.07 -19.05
CA LEU A 10 43.39 55.92 -19.24
C LEU A 10 42.65 55.59 -17.93
N GLY A 11 41.32 55.79 -17.90
CA GLY A 11 40.43 55.33 -16.84
C GLY A 11 39.76 54.01 -17.24
N SER A 12 39.87 52.99 -16.40
CA SER A 12 39.28 51.66 -16.63
C SER A 12 37.80 51.63 -16.26
N LEU A 13 36.92 51.43 -17.23
CA LEU A 13 35.51 51.10 -17.01
C LEU A 13 35.31 49.60 -17.29
N ALA A 14 35.09 48.82 -16.24
CA ALA A 14 34.81 47.40 -16.34
C ALA A 14 33.37 47.18 -16.82
N VAL A 15 33.20 46.61 -18.01
CA VAL A 15 31.92 46.19 -18.58
C VAL A 15 31.71 44.72 -18.25
N THR A 16 30.83 44.42 -17.30
CA THR A 16 30.32 43.07 -17.03
C THR A 16 29.22 42.72 -18.02
N ILE A 17 29.51 41.78 -18.91
CA ILE A 17 28.55 41.21 -19.88
C ILE A 17 27.78 40.10 -19.16
N PHE A 18 26.50 40.32 -18.87
CA PHE A 18 25.58 39.25 -18.48
C PHE A 18 25.16 38.46 -19.73
N ILE A 19 25.74 37.29 -19.93
CA ILE A 19 25.28 36.33 -20.94
C ILE A 19 24.05 35.62 -20.37
N ALA A 20 22.85 36.07 -20.78
CA ALA A 20 21.63 35.32 -20.57
C ALA A 20 21.56 34.18 -21.59
N CYS A 21 21.75 32.94 -21.13
CA CYS A 21 21.42 31.77 -21.93
C CYS A 21 19.91 31.72 -22.15
N GLN A 22 19.44 32.07 -23.35
CA GLN A 22 18.14 31.61 -23.81
C GLN A 22 18.25 30.10 -24.05
N LYS A 23 17.59 29.30 -23.20
CA LYS A 23 17.37 27.88 -23.47
C LYS A 23 16.51 27.80 -24.72
N LYS A 24 17.13 27.48 -25.87
CA LYS A 24 16.39 27.03 -27.05
C LYS A 24 15.65 25.76 -26.65
N SER A 25 14.33 25.85 -26.52
CA SER A 25 13.46 24.70 -26.38
C SER A 25 13.16 24.18 -27.78
N ASP A 26 13.95 23.22 -28.24
CA ASP A 26 13.54 22.35 -29.33
C ASP A 26 12.30 21.59 -28.86
N LEU A 27 11.13 22.06 -29.29
CA LEU A 27 9.84 21.41 -29.06
C LEU A 27 9.72 20.19 -29.96
N ALA A 28 10.45 19.13 -29.62
CA ALA A 28 9.94 17.78 -29.83
C ALA A 28 9.27 17.39 -28.51
N SER A 29 7.94 17.43 -28.47
CA SER A 29 7.18 16.79 -27.40
C SER A 29 7.44 15.29 -27.49
N GLN A 30 8.49 14.80 -26.82
CA GLN A 30 8.56 13.38 -26.52
C GLN A 30 7.40 13.08 -25.60
N ALA A 31 6.37 12.41 -26.13
CA ALA A 31 5.30 11.89 -25.31
C ALA A 31 5.92 11.03 -24.21
N SER A 32 5.54 11.29 -22.94
CA SER A 32 6.00 10.46 -21.83
C SER A 32 5.69 8.99 -22.12
N PRO A 33 6.62 8.06 -21.85
CA PRO A 33 6.38 6.64 -22.09
C PRO A 33 5.13 6.18 -21.34
N VAL A 34 4.27 5.42 -22.01
CA VAL A 34 3.04 4.91 -21.41
C VAL A 34 3.34 3.66 -20.61
N THR A 35 2.95 3.65 -19.34
CA THR A 35 3.13 2.53 -18.43
C THR A 35 1.77 1.91 -18.11
N THR A 36 1.68 0.58 -18.24
CA THR A 36 0.53 -0.21 -17.84
C THR A 36 0.63 -0.56 -16.35
N PHE A 37 -0.41 -0.20 -15.61
CA PHE A 37 -0.56 -0.44 -14.18
C PHE A 37 -1.55 -1.58 -13.94
N HIS A 38 -1.16 -2.55 -13.12
CA HIS A 38 -2.04 -3.57 -12.57
C HIS A 38 -2.04 -3.46 -11.05
N VAL A 39 -3.21 -3.31 -10.45
CA VAL A 39 -3.37 -3.20 -9.01
C VAL A 39 -4.16 -4.39 -8.51
N TYR A 40 -3.61 -5.08 -7.53
CA TYR A 40 -4.25 -6.20 -6.87
C TYR A 40 -4.76 -5.77 -5.49
N LEU A 41 -5.93 -6.25 -5.08
CA LEU A 41 -6.48 -6.05 -3.75
C LEU A 41 -6.23 -7.30 -2.91
N THR A 42 -5.72 -7.10 -1.70
CA THR A 42 -5.53 -8.12 -0.66
C THR A 42 -5.93 -7.53 0.70
N ASP A 43 -5.98 -8.36 1.73
CA ASP A 43 -6.39 -7.97 3.07
C ASP A 43 -5.51 -8.61 4.13
N HIS A 44 -5.30 -7.80 5.16
CA HIS A 44 -4.76 -8.22 6.43
C HIS A 44 -5.91 -8.49 7.41
N PRO A 45 -6.09 -9.76 7.82
CA PRO A 45 -7.35 -10.20 8.41
C PRO A 45 -7.52 -9.73 9.85
N THR A 46 -8.77 -9.79 10.32
CA THR A 46 -9.15 -9.56 11.71
C THR A 46 -9.97 -10.74 12.24
N PRO A 47 -9.70 -11.22 13.47
CA PRO A 47 -10.48 -12.31 14.07
C PRO A 47 -11.84 -11.83 14.59
N VAL A 48 -12.11 -10.52 14.55
CA VAL A 48 -13.28 -9.91 15.18
C VAL A 48 -14.54 -10.06 14.32
N PHE A 49 -14.41 -10.17 13.00
CA PHE A 49 -15.53 -10.12 12.05
C PHE A 49 -15.54 -11.38 11.17
N ASP A 50 -16.74 -11.92 10.94
CA ASP A 50 -16.97 -13.03 10.02
C ASP A 50 -16.75 -12.58 8.57
N SER A 51 -17.08 -11.32 8.26
CA SER A 51 -16.95 -10.71 6.94
C SER A 51 -16.86 -9.19 7.06
N VAL A 52 -16.17 -8.56 6.10
CA VAL A 52 -16.01 -7.10 6.04
C VAL A 52 -16.31 -6.64 4.62
N PHE A 53 -17.40 -5.92 4.46
CA PHE A 53 -17.90 -5.42 3.18
C PHE A 53 -17.52 -3.95 3.01
N ILE A 54 -16.64 -3.66 2.06
CA ILE A 54 -16.17 -2.30 1.75
C ILE A 54 -16.66 -1.89 0.37
N ASP A 55 -17.25 -0.71 0.31
CA ASP A 55 -17.74 -0.04 -0.89
C ASP A 55 -16.58 0.70 -1.58
N LEU A 56 -16.01 0.12 -2.64
CA LEU A 56 -14.88 0.65 -3.39
C LEU A 56 -15.37 1.39 -4.64
N GLN A 57 -15.07 2.69 -4.74
CA GLN A 57 -15.66 3.59 -5.74
C GLN A 57 -14.67 4.15 -6.75
N GLY A 58 -13.38 4.23 -6.41
CA GLY A 58 -12.38 4.72 -7.35
C GLY A 58 -10.95 4.49 -6.87
N LEU A 59 -10.03 4.46 -7.82
CA LEU A 59 -8.59 4.39 -7.58
C LEU A 59 -7.86 5.35 -8.50
N GLU A 60 -6.96 6.16 -7.92
CA GLU A 60 -6.11 7.08 -8.67
C GLU A 60 -4.65 6.92 -8.25
N VAL A 61 -3.73 7.17 -9.18
CA VAL A 61 -2.31 7.34 -8.90
C VAL A 61 -1.88 8.76 -9.21
N ARG A 62 -0.95 9.30 -8.42
CA ARG A 62 -0.37 10.62 -8.69
C ARG A 62 1.03 10.47 -9.26
N LEU A 63 1.25 11.00 -10.44
CA LEU A 63 2.57 11.08 -11.04
C LEU A 63 3.39 12.23 -10.44
N SER A 64 4.73 12.12 -10.51
CA SER A 64 5.63 13.22 -10.13
C SER A 64 5.62 14.37 -11.14
N ASP A 65 5.12 14.13 -12.36
CA ASP A 65 5.04 15.13 -13.41
C ASP A 65 3.82 16.05 -13.20
N ASP A 66 4.08 17.22 -12.64
CA ASP A 66 3.08 18.25 -12.38
C ASP A 66 2.65 19.01 -13.65
N SER A 67 3.22 18.71 -14.83
CA SER A 67 2.77 19.29 -16.10
C SER A 67 1.51 18.63 -16.65
N LEU A 68 1.12 17.49 -16.08
CA LEU A 68 -0.11 16.79 -16.39
C LEU A 68 -1.31 17.48 -15.73
N GLY A 69 -2.44 17.54 -16.43
CA GLY A 69 -3.69 18.06 -15.87
C GLY A 69 -4.14 17.30 -14.62
N ASN A 70 -5.08 17.89 -13.86
CA ASN A 70 -5.61 17.32 -12.61
C ASN A 70 -4.52 17.13 -11.51
N ASP A 71 -3.57 18.06 -11.41
CA ASP A 71 -2.48 18.03 -10.42
C ASP A 71 -1.66 16.73 -10.42
N GLY A 72 -1.53 16.10 -11.59
CA GLY A 72 -0.82 14.83 -11.79
C GLY A 72 -1.62 13.58 -11.41
N TRP A 73 -2.87 13.69 -10.98
CA TRP A 73 -3.73 12.54 -10.66
C TRP A 73 -4.30 11.90 -11.91
N GLN A 74 -4.12 10.58 -12.00
CA GLN A 74 -4.59 9.76 -13.10
C GLN A 74 -5.46 8.62 -12.55
N ALA A 75 -6.69 8.52 -13.05
CA ALA A 75 -7.62 7.49 -12.64
C ALA A 75 -7.22 6.14 -13.26
N LEU A 76 -7.33 5.08 -12.46
CA LEU A 76 -7.28 3.71 -12.92
C LEU A 76 -8.70 3.18 -13.11
N THR A 77 -8.87 2.29 -14.07
CA THR A 77 -10.14 1.61 -14.31
C THR A 77 -10.32 0.49 -13.28
N ILE A 78 -11.40 0.56 -12.51
CA ILE A 78 -11.83 -0.48 -11.56
C ILE A 78 -13.23 -0.96 -11.93
N HIS A 79 -13.69 -2.02 -11.25
CA HIS A 79 -15.10 -2.34 -11.14
C HIS A 79 -15.63 -1.79 -9.80
N PRO A 80 -16.37 -0.67 -9.75
CA PRO A 80 -16.89 -0.16 -8.50
C PRO A 80 -17.90 -1.13 -7.88
N GLY A 81 -17.90 -1.25 -6.56
CA GLY A 81 -18.85 -2.11 -5.86
C GLY A 81 -18.45 -2.44 -4.43
N VAL A 82 -19.28 -3.26 -3.78
CA VAL A 82 -19.06 -3.72 -2.41
C VAL A 82 -18.35 -5.07 -2.43
N TYR A 83 -17.17 -5.12 -1.81
CA TYR A 83 -16.29 -6.28 -1.76
C TYR A 83 -16.22 -6.83 -0.34
N ASN A 84 -16.35 -8.15 -0.17
CA ASN A 84 -15.92 -8.80 1.07
C ASN A 84 -14.39 -8.92 1.04
N ILE A 85 -13.68 -8.02 1.72
CA ILE A 85 -12.21 -7.95 1.65
C ILE A 85 -11.54 -9.14 2.35
N LEU A 86 -12.19 -9.75 3.35
CA LEU A 86 -11.67 -10.94 4.03
C LEU A 86 -11.60 -12.19 3.12
N ASN A 87 -12.13 -12.12 1.90
CA ASN A 87 -11.93 -13.17 0.89
C ASN A 87 -10.52 -13.14 0.29
N PHE A 88 -9.76 -12.06 0.46
CA PHE A 88 -8.45 -11.83 -0.17
C PHE A 88 -7.31 -11.86 0.86
N ARG A 89 -7.39 -12.79 1.81
CA ARG A 89 -6.40 -13.02 2.88
C ARG A 89 -5.56 -14.27 2.60
N ASN A 90 -4.57 -14.54 3.45
CA ASN A 90 -3.72 -15.73 3.36
C ASN A 90 -3.06 -15.90 2.00
N GLY A 91 -2.53 -14.82 1.44
CA GLY A 91 -1.84 -14.85 0.15
C GLY A 91 -2.73 -14.74 -1.08
N LEU A 92 -4.06 -14.80 -0.90
CA LEU A 92 -5.01 -14.59 -1.98
C LEU A 92 -5.13 -13.10 -2.31
N ASP A 93 -5.29 -12.80 -3.59
CA ASP A 93 -5.54 -11.46 -4.08
C ASP A 93 -6.51 -11.49 -5.28
N THR A 94 -6.97 -10.31 -5.70
CA THR A 94 -7.77 -10.16 -6.92
C THR A 94 -7.31 -8.96 -7.72
N LEU A 95 -7.34 -9.04 -9.06
CA LEU A 95 -7.09 -7.88 -9.90
C LEU A 95 -8.21 -6.86 -9.66
N PHE A 96 -7.83 -5.70 -9.11
CA PHE A 96 -8.75 -4.65 -8.70
C PHE A 96 -8.78 -3.50 -9.70
N ALA A 97 -7.62 -3.08 -10.20
CA ALA A 97 -7.53 -1.95 -11.13
C ALA A 97 -6.54 -2.19 -12.26
N THR A 98 -6.80 -1.55 -13.40
CA THR A 98 -5.86 -1.45 -14.52
C THR A 98 -5.83 -0.04 -15.10
N GLY A 99 -4.72 0.35 -15.73
CA GLY A 99 -4.70 1.62 -16.46
C GLY A 99 -3.41 1.82 -17.25
N ASN A 100 -3.50 2.60 -18.33
CA ASN A 100 -2.35 3.03 -19.12
C ASN A 100 -2.10 4.50 -18.83
N ILE A 101 -0.97 4.79 -18.20
CA ILE A 101 -0.67 6.10 -17.61
C ILE A 101 0.58 6.69 -18.30
N PRO A 102 0.60 7.98 -18.64
CA PRO A 102 1.76 8.62 -19.26
C PRO A 102 2.86 8.87 -18.21
N GLY A 103 3.71 7.87 -17.99
CA GLY A 103 4.83 7.88 -17.06
C GLY A 103 4.80 6.74 -16.04
N ASN A 104 5.95 6.47 -15.43
CA ASN A 104 6.17 5.39 -14.46
C ASN A 104 6.57 5.89 -13.06
N HIS A 105 6.72 7.20 -12.87
CA HIS A 105 7.13 7.78 -11.58
C HIS A 105 5.90 8.18 -10.76
N ILE A 106 5.33 7.23 -10.02
CA ILE A 106 4.22 7.46 -9.10
C ILE A 106 4.73 7.90 -7.73
N THR A 107 3.98 8.80 -7.08
CA THR A 107 4.32 9.37 -5.77
C THR A 107 3.24 9.13 -4.73
N LYS A 108 1.99 8.95 -5.16
CA LYS A 108 0.84 8.70 -4.28
C LYS A 108 -0.18 7.79 -4.95
N LEU A 109 -0.98 7.15 -4.12
CA LEU A 109 -2.19 6.43 -4.50
C LEU A 109 -3.36 7.01 -3.71
N ARG A 110 -4.54 7.10 -4.32
CA ARG A 110 -5.77 7.50 -3.65
C ARG A 110 -6.86 6.46 -3.89
N LEU A 111 -7.35 5.87 -2.81
CA LEU A 111 -8.56 5.04 -2.81
C LEU A 111 -9.76 5.91 -2.45
N THR A 112 -10.84 5.80 -3.22
CA THR A 112 -12.13 6.43 -2.90
C THR A 112 -13.12 5.36 -2.46
N LEU A 113 -13.67 5.56 -1.26
CA LEU A 113 -14.66 4.71 -0.62
C LEU A 113 -16.06 5.30 -0.79
N GLY A 114 -17.05 4.43 -0.94
CA GLY A 114 -18.45 4.79 -0.86
C GLY A 114 -18.96 4.70 0.58
N THR A 115 -20.29 4.62 0.74
CA THR A 115 -20.96 4.65 2.04
C THR A 115 -21.65 3.33 2.38
N GLN A 116 -21.70 2.38 1.46
CA GLN A 116 -22.35 1.08 1.66
C GLN A 116 -21.41 0.06 2.32
N ASN A 117 -20.79 0.46 3.44
CA ASN A 117 -19.83 -0.37 4.17
C ASN A 117 -20.50 -1.09 5.34
N SER A 118 -20.17 -2.36 5.58
CA SER A 118 -20.72 -3.13 6.70
C SER A 118 -19.78 -4.26 7.14
N VAL A 119 -20.05 -4.82 8.31
CA VAL A 119 -19.38 -6.03 8.83
C VAL A 119 -20.42 -7.06 9.24
N MET A 120 -20.02 -8.33 9.19
CA MET A 120 -20.74 -9.41 9.84
C MET A 120 -20.00 -9.79 11.11
N LYS A 121 -20.72 -9.86 12.22
CA LYS A 121 -20.20 -10.33 13.50
C LYS A 121 -21.21 -11.25 14.16
N ASP A 122 -20.79 -12.45 14.52
CA ASP A 122 -21.64 -13.48 15.13
C ASP A 122 -22.91 -13.72 14.28
N GLY A 123 -22.76 -13.72 12.95
CA GLY A 123 -23.86 -13.90 11.99
C GLY A 123 -24.79 -12.68 11.82
N ASN A 124 -24.55 -11.56 12.50
CA ASN A 124 -25.36 -10.34 12.40
C ASN A 124 -24.66 -9.26 11.59
N SER A 125 -25.43 -8.50 10.79
CA SER A 125 -24.89 -7.40 9.98
C SER A 125 -24.92 -6.07 10.73
N PHE A 126 -23.78 -5.37 10.72
CA PHE A 126 -23.64 -4.04 11.31
C PHE A 126 -23.09 -3.05 10.27
N PRO A 127 -23.70 -1.87 10.09
CA PRO A 127 -23.14 -0.84 9.21
C PRO A 127 -21.84 -0.29 9.79
N LEU A 128 -20.91 0.06 8.90
CA LEU A 128 -19.70 0.82 9.22
C LEU A 128 -19.93 2.29 8.92
N ARG A 129 -19.92 3.13 9.95
CA ARG A 129 -20.00 4.58 9.77
C ARG A 129 -18.69 5.12 9.19
N ILE A 130 -18.76 5.97 8.19
CA ILE A 130 -17.59 6.68 7.63
C ILE A 130 -17.92 8.17 7.52
N ASN A 131 -16.99 9.05 7.89
CA ASN A 131 -17.16 10.48 7.68
C ASN A 131 -16.80 10.84 6.23
N ASP A 132 -17.40 11.89 5.68
CA ASP A 132 -17.14 12.30 4.29
C ASP A 132 -15.66 12.59 4.00
N HIS A 133 -14.93 13.17 4.97
CA HIS A 133 -13.50 13.42 4.83
C HIS A 133 -12.62 12.18 4.92
N ASP A 134 -13.15 11.06 5.43
CA ASP A 134 -12.44 9.77 5.55
C ASP A 134 -12.66 8.89 4.31
N ARG A 135 -13.52 9.31 3.36
CA ARG A 135 -13.84 8.53 2.14
C ARG A 135 -12.72 8.54 1.11
N GLN A 136 -11.75 9.45 1.21
CA GLN A 136 -10.59 9.48 0.32
C GLN A 136 -9.33 9.20 1.13
N VAL A 137 -8.72 8.06 0.88
CA VAL A 137 -7.51 7.61 1.59
C VAL A 137 -6.33 7.76 0.65
N VAL A 138 -5.32 8.53 1.07
CA VAL A 138 -4.13 8.78 0.27
C VAL A 138 -2.92 8.11 0.91
N VAL A 139 -2.21 7.30 0.14
CA VAL A 139 -0.98 6.61 0.56
C VAL A 139 0.19 7.18 -0.24
N ASN A 140 1.33 7.40 0.42
CA ASN A 140 2.56 7.78 -0.27
C ASN A 140 3.21 6.54 -0.88
N ILE A 141 3.70 6.67 -2.11
CA ILE A 141 4.31 5.57 -2.86
C ILE A 141 5.77 5.91 -3.15
N GLY A 142 6.66 5.00 -2.76
CA GLY A 142 8.07 4.99 -3.13
C GLY A 142 8.42 3.80 -4.03
N THR A 143 9.67 3.74 -4.45
CA THR A 143 10.17 2.71 -5.39
C THR A 143 10.24 1.30 -4.81
N ASP A 144 10.07 1.13 -3.50
CA ASP A 144 9.97 -0.18 -2.84
C ASP A 144 8.51 -0.66 -2.71
N ASN A 145 7.52 0.15 -3.06
CA ASN A 145 6.10 -0.19 -2.90
C ASN A 145 5.48 -0.88 -4.13
N PHE A 146 6.24 -1.11 -5.19
CA PHE A 146 5.72 -1.73 -6.41
C PHE A 146 6.78 -2.53 -7.14
N ASP A 147 6.33 -3.49 -7.94
CA ASP A 147 7.15 -4.30 -8.83
C ASP A 147 7.18 -3.66 -10.21
N GLN A 148 8.38 -3.42 -10.74
CA GLN A 148 8.61 -2.99 -12.12
C GLN A 148 8.96 -4.23 -12.95
N LEU A 149 8.00 -4.82 -13.66
CA LEU A 149 8.23 -6.04 -14.44
C LEU A 149 8.98 -5.78 -15.75
N SER A 150 8.75 -4.62 -16.36
CA SER A 150 9.43 -4.14 -17.57
C SER A 150 9.47 -2.62 -17.54
N GLN A 151 10.08 -1.96 -18.54
CA GLN A 151 10.09 -0.49 -18.61
C GLN A 151 8.68 0.13 -18.59
N ASP A 152 7.68 -0.61 -19.09
CA ASP A 152 6.33 -0.12 -19.33
C ASP A 152 5.27 -0.86 -18.50
N GLN A 153 5.65 -1.64 -17.48
CA GLN A 153 4.69 -2.38 -16.65
C GLN A 153 5.02 -2.31 -15.16
N ILE A 154 4.03 -1.85 -14.38
CA ILE A 154 4.09 -1.77 -12.91
C ILE A 154 2.95 -2.59 -12.30
N LEU A 155 3.29 -3.35 -11.27
CA LEU A 155 2.35 -4.09 -10.42
C LEU A 155 2.49 -3.63 -8.98
N PHE A 156 1.38 -3.45 -8.27
CA PHE A 156 1.40 -3.35 -6.82
C PHE A 156 0.15 -3.95 -6.19
N TRP A 157 0.29 -4.30 -4.91
CA TRP A 157 -0.78 -4.83 -4.07
C TRP A 157 -1.22 -3.75 -3.11
N LEU A 158 -2.51 -3.46 -3.13
CA LEU A 158 -3.20 -2.64 -2.15
C LEU A 158 -3.74 -3.57 -1.08
N ASP A 159 -3.13 -3.51 0.10
CA ASP A 159 -3.57 -4.21 1.29
C ASP A 159 -4.50 -3.30 2.10
N PHE A 160 -5.76 -3.72 2.21
CA PHE A 160 -6.73 -3.08 3.09
C PHE A 160 -6.65 -3.78 4.44
N ASP A 161 -6.11 -3.13 5.46
CA ASP A 161 -5.92 -3.75 6.76
C ASP A 161 -7.23 -3.67 7.55
N ALA A 162 -8.09 -4.70 7.47
CA ALA A 162 -9.37 -4.72 8.16
C ALA A 162 -9.22 -4.55 9.69
N ALA A 163 -8.19 -5.17 10.27
CA ALA A 163 -7.90 -5.11 11.71
C ALA A 163 -7.59 -3.67 12.15
N GLN A 164 -6.81 -2.94 11.35
CA GLN A 164 -6.49 -1.53 11.59
C GLN A 164 -7.50 -0.56 10.98
N SER A 165 -8.48 -1.01 10.21
CA SER A 165 -9.46 -0.10 9.58
C SER A 165 -10.75 0.10 10.38
N ILE A 166 -11.16 -0.88 11.18
CA ILE A 166 -12.48 -0.87 11.84
C ILE A 166 -12.34 -0.75 13.35
N ARG A 167 -13.08 0.16 13.97
CA ARG A 167 -13.10 0.36 15.44
C ARG A 167 -14.52 0.44 15.96
N VAL A 168 -14.68 0.17 17.25
CA VAL A 168 -15.94 0.47 17.95
C VAL A 168 -16.20 1.98 17.90
N ASP A 169 -17.42 2.37 17.58
CA ASP A 169 -17.82 3.76 17.60
C ASP A 169 -18.14 4.19 19.04
N ASN A 170 -17.37 5.17 19.54
CA ASN A 170 -17.51 5.74 20.87
C ASN A 170 -17.98 7.21 20.83
N SER A 171 -18.55 7.67 19.72
CA SER A 171 -18.95 9.07 19.53
C SER A 171 -20.32 9.44 20.14
N GLY A 172 -21.10 8.46 20.59
CA GLY A 172 -22.42 8.66 21.23
C GLY A 172 -22.43 8.37 22.74
N PRO A 173 -23.47 8.81 23.48
CA PRO A 173 -23.63 8.51 24.90
C PRO A 173 -23.87 7.02 25.14
N GLY A 174 -23.17 6.43 26.11
CA GLY A 174 -23.24 5.01 26.45
C GLY A 174 -22.20 4.15 25.73
N ASN A 175 -22.28 2.84 25.92
CA ASN A 175 -21.45 1.86 25.22
C ASN A 175 -22.23 1.32 24.01
N ASN A 176 -21.52 0.85 22.97
CA ASN A 176 -22.07 0.09 21.84
C ASN A 176 -22.70 0.91 20.69
N ASN A 177 -22.10 2.03 20.27
CA ASN A 177 -22.61 2.83 19.13
C ASN A 177 -22.33 2.22 17.75
N GLY A 178 -22.08 0.91 17.67
CA GLY A 178 -21.71 0.22 16.43
C GLY A 178 -20.22 0.38 16.10
N PHE A 179 -19.92 0.51 14.80
CA PHE A 179 -18.56 0.48 14.28
C PHE A 179 -18.32 1.65 13.33
N VAL A 180 -17.08 2.14 13.32
CA VAL A 180 -16.59 3.20 12.44
C VAL A 180 -15.48 2.65 11.55
N LEU A 181 -15.48 3.08 10.28
CA LEU A 181 -14.45 2.80 9.30
C LEU A 181 -13.49 4.00 9.20
N LYS A 182 -12.22 3.73 9.47
CA LYS A 182 -11.08 4.60 9.14
C LYS A 182 -10.05 3.75 8.44
N ALA A 183 -10.16 3.68 7.12
CA ALA A 183 -9.36 2.78 6.30
C ALA A 183 -7.85 3.01 6.51
N HIS A 184 -7.16 1.91 6.78
CA HIS A 184 -5.71 1.81 6.84
C HIS A 184 -5.26 0.97 5.65
N LEU A 185 -4.38 1.55 4.83
CA LEU A 185 -3.96 0.96 3.56
C LEU A 185 -2.44 0.82 3.55
N ASN A 186 -1.96 -0.36 3.18
CA ASN A 186 -0.57 -0.60 2.85
C ASN A 186 -0.44 -0.86 1.35
N VAL A 187 0.69 -0.47 0.76
CA VAL A 187 0.98 -0.74 -0.65
C VAL A 187 2.37 -1.35 -0.77
N PHE A 188 2.47 -2.48 -1.46
CA PHE A 188 3.74 -3.19 -1.63
C PHE A 188 3.87 -3.85 -3.00
N GLY A 189 5.12 -4.12 -3.39
CA GLY A 189 5.45 -5.02 -4.49
C GLY A 189 5.88 -6.38 -3.94
N LYS A 190 5.45 -7.49 -4.53
CA LYS A 190 5.82 -8.84 -4.08
C LYS A 190 7.32 -9.09 -4.20
N SER A 191 7.97 -8.58 -5.25
CA SER A 191 9.43 -8.70 -5.40
C SER A 191 10.23 -7.80 -4.44
N ARG A 192 9.57 -6.79 -3.86
CA ARG A 192 10.18 -5.78 -2.97
C ARG A 192 9.91 -6.03 -1.48
N SER A 193 9.08 -7.01 -1.17
CA SER A 193 8.70 -7.45 0.17
C SER A 193 8.92 -8.95 0.31
N GLY A 194 8.91 -9.48 1.52
CA GLY A 194 8.90 -10.91 1.77
C GLY A 194 7.55 -11.39 2.27
N SER A 195 7.44 -12.70 2.44
CA SER A 195 6.28 -13.32 3.05
C SER A 195 6.70 -14.35 4.11
N ILE A 196 5.76 -14.68 4.98
CA ILE A 196 5.88 -15.79 5.94
C ILE A 196 4.66 -16.68 5.78
N GLU A 197 4.89 -17.98 5.65
CA GLU A 197 3.82 -18.97 5.52
C GLU A 197 4.10 -20.23 6.33
N GLY A 198 3.03 -20.96 6.60
CA GLY A 198 3.10 -22.22 7.32
C GLY A 198 1.72 -22.82 7.52
N ARG A 199 1.68 -23.86 8.37
CA ARG A 199 0.46 -24.58 8.69
C ARG A 199 0.37 -24.80 10.19
N ILE A 200 -0.81 -24.59 10.78
CA ILE A 200 -1.04 -24.77 12.23
C ILE A 200 -2.11 -25.84 12.46
N LEU A 201 -1.81 -26.79 13.35
CA LEU A 201 -2.72 -27.85 13.78
C LEU A 201 -2.74 -27.99 15.30
N PRO A 202 -3.84 -28.48 15.91
CA PRO A 202 -5.11 -28.79 15.26
C PRO A 202 -5.91 -27.52 14.92
N GLN A 203 -6.78 -27.60 13.92
CA GLN A 203 -7.66 -26.49 13.51
C GLN A 203 -8.57 -25.99 14.64
N ALA A 204 -8.91 -26.90 15.57
CA ALA A 204 -9.71 -26.57 16.75
C ALA A 204 -9.04 -25.53 17.66
N ALA A 205 -7.74 -25.27 17.51
CA ALA A 205 -7.04 -24.23 18.26
C ALA A 205 -7.42 -22.81 17.84
N ASP A 206 -8.11 -22.63 16.70
CA ASP A 206 -8.56 -21.34 16.14
C ASP A 206 -7.55 -20.19 16.35
N PRO A 207 -6.30 -20.35 15.92
CA PRO A 207 -5.22 -19.47 16.36
C PRO A 207 -5.17 -18.18 15.53
N VAL A 208 -4.53 -17.15 16.09
CA VAL A 208 -4.10 -15.97 15.35
C VAL A 208 -2.58 -15.96 15.28
N VAL A 209 -2.04 -15.81 14.07
CA VAL A 209 -0.59 -15.69 13.86
C VAL A 209 -0.26 -14.21 13.80
N THR A 210 0.74 -13.76 14.54
CA THR A 210 1.27 -12.40 14.51
C THR A 210 2.77 -12.42 14.30
N ALA A 211 3.23 -11.84 13.20
CA ALA A 211 4.63 -11.58 12.89
C ALA A 211 5.00 -10.16 13.37
N MET A 212 5.99 -10.06 14.25
CA MET A 212 6.45 -8.80 14.82
C MET A 212 7.93 -8.57 14.51
N SER A 213 8.27 -7.42 13.96
CA SER A 213 9.65 -6.91 13.88
C SER A 213 9.80 -5.67 14.76
N ALA A 214 10.96 -5.01 14.70
CA ALA A 214 11.18 -3.76 15.41
C ALA A 214 10.31 -2.59 14.90
N THR A 215 9.84 -2.65 13.66
CA THR A 215 9.16 -1.53 12.98
C THR A 215 7.81 -1.89 12.39
N ASP A 216 7.44 -3.17 12.42
CA ASP A 216 6.30 -3.68 11.67
C ASP A 216 5.62 -4.80 12.45
N THR A 217 4.30 -4.92 12.27
CA THR A 217 3.49 -5.97 12.89
C THR A 217 2.42 -6.38 11.90
N ALA A 218 2.36 -7.68 11.63
CA ALA A 218 1.39 -8.25 10.74
C ALA A 218 0.82 -9.56 11.22
N SER A 219 -0.31 -9.97 10.66
CA SER A 219 -1.11 -11.07 11.17
C SER A 219 -1.76 -11.87 10.06
N ALA A 220 -2.01 -13.13 10.34
CA ALA A 220 -2.83 -14.00 9.52
C ALA A 220 -3.71 -14.88 10.41
N ILE A 221 -4.83 -15.32 9.85
CA ILE A 221 -5.71 -16.30 10.48
C ILE A 221 -5.64 -17.55 9.62
N PRO A 222 -5.13 -18.68 10.15
CA PRO A 222 -5.05 -19.90 9.37
C PRO A 222 -6.39 -20.34 8.79
N ASP A 223 -6.34 -20.93 7.61
CA ASP A 223 -7.53 -21.49 6.97
C ASP A 223 -8.18 -22.55 7.87
N ARG A 224 -9.51 -22.51 7.96
CA ARG A 224 -10.28 -23.37 8.87
C ARG A 224 -10.28 -24.86 8.47
N HIS A 225 -9.95 -25.17 7.21
CA HIS A 225 -10.01 -26.53 6.65
C HIS A 225 -8.66 -27.21 6.57
N GLU A 226 -7.59 -26.44 6.36
CA GLU A 226 -6.25 -27.00 6.22
C GLU A 226 -5.28 -26.46 7.29
N GLY A 227 -5.55 -25.31 7.89
CA GLY A 227 -4.67 -24.66 8.87
C GLY A 227 -3.54 -23.87 8.22
N GLU A 228 -3.59 -23.63 6.91
CA GLU A 228 -2.56 -22.87 6.18
C GLU A 228 -2.73 -21.36 6.39
N PHE A 229 -1.62 -20.65 6.52
CA PHE A 229 -1.63 -19.19 6.59
C PHE A 229 -0.49 -18.60 5.78
N LYS A 230 -0.69 -17.36 5.33
CA LYS A 230 0.35 -16.57 4.67
C LYS A 230 0.21 -15.09 4.98
N ILE A 231 1.30 -14.48 5.43
CA ILE A 231 1.43 -13.04 5.63
C ILE A 231 2.32 -12.51 4.52
N MET A 232 1.82 -11.55 3.72
CA MET A 232 2.55 -10.95 2.60
C MET A 232 2.91 -9.49 2.89
N GLY A 233 3.75 -8.88 2.04
CA GLY A 233 4.04 -7.45 2.12
C GLY A 233 5.01 -7.06 3.22
N LEU A 234 5.70 -8.03 3.83
CA LEU A 234 6.60 -7.79 4.94
C LEU A 234 7.91 -7.13 4.48
N PRO A 235 8.37 -6.04 5.11
CA PRO A 235 9.74 -5.59 4.97
C PRO A 235 10.75 -6.70 5.29
N ALA A 236 11.87 -6.72 4.57
CA ALA A 236 12.95 -7.65 4.90
C ALA A 236 13.51 -7.34 6.29
N GLY A 237 13.70 -8.37 7.10
CA GLY A 237 14.06 -8.19 8.51
C GLY A 237 14.03 -9.49 9.29
N VAL A 238 14.18 -9.36 10.61
CA VAL A 238 14.08 -10.48 11.55
C VAL A 238 12.80 -10.30 12.35
N TYR A 239 11.96 -11.33 12.34
CA TYR A 239 10.65 -11.33 12.97
C TYR A 239 10.61 -12.35 14.12
N THR A 240 9.80 -12.03 15.13
CA THR A 240 9.26 -13.00 16.08
C THR A 240 7.83 -13.32 15.66
N ILE A 241 7.51 -14.60 15.55
CA ILE A 241 6.17 -15.08 15.25
C ILE A 241 5.53 -15.54 16.54
N PHE A 242 4.41 -14.94 16.88
CA PHE A 242 3.57 -15.35 17.99
C PHE A 242 2.33 -16.03 17.43
N VAL A 243 2.04 -17.21 17.93
CA VAL A 243 0.82 -17.97 17.63
C VAL A 243 0.00 -17.96 18.91
N ASP A 244 -1.08 -17.19 18.89
CA ASP A 244 -2.07 -17.10 19.96
C ASP A 244 -2.98 -18.33 19.90
N GLY A 245 -2.83 -19.24 20.86
CA GLY A 245 -3.59 -20.48 20.92
C GLY A 245 -4.92 -20.26 21.63
N ASN A 246 -6.03 -20.61 20.99
CA ASN A 246 -7.36 -20.52 21.59
C ASN A 246 -7.89 -21.91 21.98
N ASN A 247 -9.10 -21.94 22.56
CA ASN A 247 -9.83 -23.19 22.88
C ASN A 247 -9.06 -24.18 23.79
N GLY A 248 -8.21 -23.65 24.68
CA GLY A 248 -7.44 -24.43 25.65
C GLY A 248 -6.10 -24.95 25.14
N TYR A 249 -5.72 -24.64 23.90
CA TYR A 249 -4.39 -24.90 23.36
C TYR A 249 -3.42 -23.79 23.78
N GLY A 250 -2.16 -24.15 24.04
CA GLY A 250 -1.15 -23.19 24.45
C GLY A 250 -0.56 -22.37 23.30
N ASP A 251 -0.13 -21.16 23.64
CA ASP A 251 0.59 -20.27 22.72
C ASP A 251 1.93 -20.84 22.29
N THR A 252 2.43 -20.40 21.13
CA THR A 252 3.77 -20.73 20.64
C THR A 252 4.47 -19.49 20.11
N THR A 253 5.76 -19.35 20.44
CA THR A 253 6.60 -18.26 19.95
C THR A 253 7.79 -18.81 19.18
N ILE A 254 8.01 -18.31 17.96
CA ILE A 254 9.15 -18.64 17.10
C ILE A 254 9.98 -17.39 16.91
N HIS A 255 11.21 -17.40 17.42
CA HIS A 255 12.14 -16.28 17.31
C HIS A 255 13.04 -16.40 16.07
N ASN A 256 13.65 -15.28 15.69
CA ASN A 256 14.70 -15.19 14.68
C ASN A 256 14.27 -15.69 13.28
N VAL A 257 13.01 -15.45 12.90
CA VAL A 257 12.51 -15.75 11.56
C VAL A 257 13.02 -14.68 10.59
N ILE A 258 13.81 -15.09 9.60
CA ILE A 258 14.45 -14.16 8.64
C ILE A 258 13.56 -14.02 7.42
N VAL A 259 13.08 -12.80 7.16
CA VAL A 259 12.31 -12.43 5.96
C VAL A 259 13.23 -11.73 4.96
N ARG A 260 13.17 -12.15 3.69
CA ARG A 260 13.91 -11.54 2.57
C ARG A 260 12.96 -11.06 1.48
N LYS A 261 13.37 -10.03 0.74
CA LYS A 261 12.60 -9.51 -0.41
C LYS A 261 12.49 -10.57 -1.50
N GLY A 262 11.29 -10.75 -2.04
CA GLY A 262 10.99 -11.69 -3.11
C GLY A 262 11.00 -13.17 -2.69
N GLU A 263 11.07 -13.46 -1.38
CA GLU A 263 11.13 -14.82 -0.86
C GLU A 263 9.95 -15.13 0.07
N ASP A 264 9.50 -16.39 0.02
CA ASP A 264 8.57 -16.96 0.98
C ASP A 264 9.34 -17.67 2.10
N THR A 265 9.15 -17.22 3.33
CA THR A 265 9.76 -17.84 4.52
C THR A 265 8.82 -18.94 5.03
N HIS A 266 9.24 -20.20 4.92
CA HIS A 266 8.41 -21.34 5.24
C HIS A 266 8.66 -21.81 6.69
N LEU A 267 7.65 -21.75 7.55
CA LEU A 267 7.73 -22.24 8.94
C LEU A 267 7.39 -23.73 9.07
N GLY A 268 6.82 -24.34 8.02
CA GLY A 268 6.37 -25.74 8.05
C GLY A 268 5.12 -25.93 8.93
N LEU A 269 5.02 -27.12 9.54
CA LEU A 269 3.92 -27.46 10.43
C LEU A 269 4.24 -27.04 11.87
N ILE A 270 3.35 -26.25 12.46
CA ILE A 270 3.32 -25.86 13.86
C ILE A 270 2.21 -26.65 14.54
N SER A 271 2.55 -27.44 15.56
CA SER A 271 1.57 -28.21 16.33
C SER A 271 1.37 -27.56 17.69
N LEU A 272 0.12 -27.18 17.99
CA LEU A 272 -0.30 -26.66 19.28
C LEU A 272 -0.79 -27.79 20.19
N HIS A 273 -0.57 -27.64 21.49
CA HIS A 273 -0.82 -28.65 22.52
C HIS A 273 -1.68 -28.12 23.66
#